data_AF-A0A3L9L666-F1
#
_entry.id   AF-A0A3L9L666-F1
#
_cell.length_a   1.000
_cell.length_b   1.000
_cell.length_c   1.000
_cell.angle_alpha   90.00
_cell.angle_beta   90.00
_cell.angle_gamma   90.00
#
_symmetry.space_group_name_H-M   'P 1'
#
loop_
_entity.id
_entity.type
_entity.pdbx_description
1 polymer ?
#
loop_
_entity_poly.entity_id
_entity_poly.type
_entity_poly.pdbx_seq_one_letter_code
_entity_poly.pdbx_strand_id
1 'polypeptide(L)'
;MDHSPDEYSKRTAVFATEDPTWAIAYAVKAPDCPQFLNACFYLGKWAGSAADRRLFYSYGRRPDGTAPVQAGMVYVVGAGAFTRQPPYPAPEIGGVITECQWTSTTPVDVVDVIPVTTADLPNPIPTHDPVLVRARMSQDPAGFPWGAPDISADPGSG
;
A
#
# COMPACT_ATOMS: atom_id res chain seq x y z
N MET A 1 -8.94 -0.90 -10.52
CA MET A 1 -8.20 -0.12 -11.53
C MET A 1 -7.07 0.56 -10.80
N ASP A 2 -5.84 0.50 -11.31
CA ASP A 2 -4.69 1.19 -10.71
C ASP A 2 -4.82 2.70 -10.98
N HIS A 3 -4.58 3.52 -9.96
CA HIS A 3 -4.66 4.98 -10.00
C HIS A 3 -3.32 5.64 -9.66
N SER A 4 -2.22 4.88 -9.66
CA SER A 4 -0.90 5.44 -9.43
C SER A 4 -0.59 6.55 -10.48
N PRO A 5 -0.01 7.68 -10.06
CA PRO A 5 0.33 8.75 -10.97
C PRO A 5 1.56 8.42 -11.83
N ASP A 6 2.35 7.41 -11.46
CA ASP A 6 3.63 7.09 -12.07
C ASP A 6 3.55 6.03 -13.19
N GLU A 7 4.43 6.13 -14.18
CA GLU A 7 4.51 5.18 -15.30
C GLU A 7 5.22 3.87 -14.93
N TYR A 8 5.87 3.78 -13.77
CA TYR A 8 6.61 2.59 -13.36
C TYR A 8 5.65 1.49 -12.90
N SER A 9 4.63 1.86 -12.12
CA SER A 9 3.58 0.97 -11.61
C SER A 9 2.61 0.47 -12.69
N LYS A 10 2.56 1.14 -13.85
CA LYS A 10 1.70 0.75 -14.99
C LYS A 10 2.28 -0.34 -15.90
N ARG A 11 3.50 -0.81 -15.62
CA ARG A 11 4.20 -1.80 -16.45
C ARG A 11 3.69 -3.22 -16.18
N THR A 12 3.67 -4.05 -17.21
CA THR A 12 3.47 -5.49 -17.03
C THR A 12 4.72 -6.10 -16.37
N ALA A 13 4.63 -6.39 -15.09
CA ALA A 13 5.69 -6.96 -14.29
C ALA A 13 5.11 -7.81 -13.14
N VAL A 14 5.94 -8.66 -12.54
CA VAL A 14 5.69 -9.14 -11.19
C VAL A 14 6.11 -8.05 -10.22
N PHE A 15 5.18 -7.61 -9.38
CA PHE A 15 5.44 -6.65 -8.32
C PHE A 15 5.72 -7.38 -7.02
N ALA A 16 6.74 -6.92 -6.29
CA ALA A 16 7.09 -7.45 -4.99
C ALA A 16 7.46 -6.32 -4.03
N THR A 17 7.53 -6.65 -2.75
CA THR A 17 8.03 -5.75 -1.74
C THR A 17 8.91 -6.49 -0.75
N GLU A 18 9.83 -5.73 -0.15
CA GLU A 18 10.62 -6.11 1.00
C GLU A 18 9.94 -5.81 2.35
N ASP A 19 8.70 -5.28 2.34
CA ASP A 19 7.91 -5.08 3.55
C ASP A 19 6.83 -6.16 3.72
N PRO A 20 6.94 -7.02 4.74
CA PRO A 20 5.97 -8.08 4.94
C PRO A 20 4.58 -7.54 5.30
N THR A 21 4.49 -6.42 6.03
CA THR A 21 3.20 -5.83 6.40
C THR A 21 2.47 -5.32 5.16
N TRP A 22 3.18 -4.67 4.24
CA TRP A 22 2.62 -4.18 2.99
C TRP A 22 2.21 -5.33 2.06
N ALA A 23 3.02 -6.39 1.99
CA ALA A 23 2.67 -7.62 1.27
C ALA A 23 1.39 -8.26 1.82
N ILE A 24 1.27 -8.39 3.15
CA ILE A 24 0.07 -8.90 3.81
C ILE A 24 -1.13 -7.98 3.52
N ALA A 25 -0.94 -6.66 3.58
CA ALA A 25 -2.01 -5.70 3.29
C ALA A 25 -2.58 -5.86 1.87
N TYR A 26 -1.73 -6.12 0.87
CA TYR A 26 -2.18 -6.48 -0.47
C TYR A 26 -2.87 -7.85 -0.51
N ALA A 27 -2.30 -8.87 0.14
CA ALA A 27 -2.80 -10.23 0.12
C ALA A 27 -4.21 -10.36 0.72
N VAL A 28 -4.50 -9.63 1.80
CA VAL A 28 -5.81 -9.67 2.46
C VAL A 28 -6.86 -8.76 1.82
N LYS A 29 -6.48 -7.95 0.82
CA LYS A 29 -7.41 -7.06 0.12
C LYS A 29 -8.43 -7.87 -0.68
N ALA A 30 -9.70 -7.77 -0.34
CA ALA A 30 -10.74 -8.47 -1.08
C ALA A 30 -10.87 -7.94 -2.53
N PRO A 31 -11.33 -8.75 -3.48
CA PRO A 31 -11.46 -8.35 -4.88
C PRO A 31 -12.49 -7.23 -5.07
N ASP A 32 -13.47 -7.15 -4.17
CA ASP A 32 -14.52 -6.14 -4.13
C ASP A 32 -14.13 -4.87 -3.37
N CYS A 33 -12.87 -4.73 -2.94
CA CYS A 33 -12.36 -3.54 -2.26
C CYS A 33 -12.58 -2.28 -3.12
N PRO A 34 -13.47 -1.35 -2.72
CA PRO A 34 -13.83 -0.18 -3.53
C PRO A 34 -12.66 0.76 -3.82
N GLN A 35 -11.66 0.79 -2.92
CA GLN A 35 -10.45 1.58 -3.06
C GLN A 35 -9.40 1.08 -2.07
N PHE A 36 -8.14 1.00 -2.49
CA PHE A 36 -7.02 0.70 -1.60
C PHE A 36 -5.97 1.79 -1.73
N LEU A 37 -5.75 2.53 -0.64
CA LEU A 37 -4.68 3.52 -0.56
C LEU A 37 -3.52 2.89 0.17
N ASN A 38 -2.31 3.06 -0.34
CA ASN A 38 -1.13 2.47 0.26
C ASN A 38 0.13 3.24 -0.13
N ALA A 39 1.12 3.20 0.74
CA ALA A 39 2.46 3.67 0.47
C ALA A 39 3.43 2.93 1.38
N CYS A 40 4.58 2.52 0.85
CA CYS A 40 5.70 2.03 1.63
C CYS A 40 6.98 2.62 1.06
N PHE A 41 7.72 3.38 1.86
CA PHE A 41 8.92 4.07 1.37
C PHE A 41 9.91 4.43 2.48
N TYR A 42 11.09 4.84 2.04
CA TYR A 42 12.13 5.49 2.83
C TYR A 42 12.25 6.95 2.42
N LEU A 43 12.57 7.81 3.38
CA LEU A 43 12.98 9.17 3.09
C LEU A 43 14.42 9.16 2.55
N GLY A 44 14.64 9.80 1.41
CA GLY A 44 15.92 9.91 0.74
C GLY A 44 16.07 9.00 -0.48
N LYS A 45 17.27 9.06 -1.08
CA LYS A 45 17.64 8.36 -2.32
C LYS A 45 17.96 6.87 -2.15
N TRP A 46 18.00 6.40 -0.91
CA TRP A 46 18.45 5.05 -0.57
C TRP A 46 17.48 4.39 0.39
N ALA A 47 17.29 3.08 0.22
CA ALA A 47 16.60 2.29 1.22
C ALA A 47 17.43 2.23 2.51
N GLY A 48 16.75 2.49 3.64
CA GLY A 48 17.32 2.43 4.98
C GLY A 48 17.05 1.09 5.68
N SER A 49 17.19 1.09 7.00
CA SER A 49 16.81 -0.05 7.83
C SER A 49 15.28 -0.18 7.93
N ALA A 50 14.78 -1.35 8.35
CA ALA A 50 13.34 -1.54 8.55
C ALA A 50 12.70 -0.47 9.48
N ALA A 51 13.46 0.08 10.43
CA ALA A 51 12.99 1.14 11.33
C ALA A 51 12.82 2.52 10.65
N ASP A 52 13.52 2.75 9.54
CA ASP A 52 13.44 4.01 8.77
C ASP A 52 12.25 4.04 7.81
N ARG A 53 11.61 2.89 7.62
CA ARG A 53 10.50 2.71 6.70
C ARG A 53 9.28 3.49 7.18
N ARG A 54 8.55 4.04 6.22
CA ARG A 54 7.24 4.66 6.40
C ARG A 54 6.23 3.79 5.68
N LEU A 55 5.20 3.38 6.40
CA LEU A 55 4.14 2.52 5.89
C LEU A 55 2.80 3.20 6.15
N PHE A 56 1.97 3.21 5.12
CA PHE A 56 0.59 3.62 5.18
C PHE A 56 -0.24 2.65 4.35
N TYR A 57 -1.40 2.24 4.85
CA TYR A 57 -2.41 1.59 4.05
C TYR A 57 -3.80 1.84 4.64
N SER A 58 -4.82 1.84 3.79
CA SER A 58 -6.22 1.88 4.20
C SER A 58 -7.13 1.28 3.14
N TYR A 59 -8.20 0.64 3.61
CA TYR A 59 -9.22 0.01 2.76
C TYR A 59 -10.49 0.84 2.74
N GLY A 60 -10.96 1.19 1.55
CA GLY A 60 -12.25 1.86 1.37
C GLY A 60 -13.36 0.94 1.86
N ARG A 61 -14.21 1.41 2.78
CA ARG A 61 -15.31 0.59 3.32
C ARG A 61 -16.29 0.20 2.22
N ARG A 62 -16.90 -0.98 2.38
CA ARG A 62 -18.08 -1.39 1.62
C ARG A 62 -19.26 -0.47 1.92
N PRO A 63 -20.34 -0.48 1.10
CA PRO A 63 -21.55 0.30 1.38
C PRO A 63 -22.19 0.00 2.74
N ASP A 64 -21.97 -1.20 3.29
CA ASP A 64 -22.44 -1.60 4.63
C ASP A 64 -21.49 -1.16 5.77
N GLY A 65 -20.41 -0.43 5.46
CA GLY A 65 -19.43 0.06 6.41
C GLY A 65 -18.32 -0.93 6.76
N THR A 66 -18.36 -2.18 6.26
CA THR A 66 -17.36 -3.20 6.59
C THR A 66 -16.06 -3.02 5.83
N ALA A 67 -14.95 -3.48 6.42
CA ALA A 67 -13.65 -3.53 5.75
C ALA A 67 -13.67 -4.60 4.63
N PRO A 68 -13.25 -4.28 3.40
CA PRO A 68 -13.21 -5.24 2.30
C PRO A 68 -11.95 -6.11 2.34
N VAL A 69 -11.86 -6.97 3.36
CA VAL A 69 -10.74 -7.87 3.59
C VAL A 69 -11.17 -9.33 3.57
N GLN A 70 -10.27 -10.22 3.17
CA GLN A 70 -10.43 -11.68 3.19
C GLN A 70 -9.07 -12.34 3.44
N ALA A 71 -9.05 -13.63 3.78
CA ALA A 71 -7.80 -14.38 3.85
C ALA A 71 -7.13 -14.44 2.46
N GLY A 72 -5.80 -14.48 2.45
CA GLY A 72 -4.99 -14.44 1.23
C GLY A 72 -3.71 -15.24 1.35
N MET A 73 -2.84 -15.07 0.36
CA MET A 73 -1.53 -15.73 0.28
C MET A 73 -0.45 -14.68 0.03
N VAL A 74 0.67 -14.80 0.75
CA VAL A 74 1.92 -14.10 0.44
C VAL A 74 2.86 -15.10 -0.23
N TYR A 75 3.34 -14.76 -1.42
CA TYR A 75 4.32 -15.55 -2.15
C TYR A 75 5.71 -14.99 -1.87
N VAL A 76 6.59 -15.83 -1.32
CA VAL A 76 7.99 -15.48 -1.10
C VAL A 76 8.76 -15.82 -2.37
N VAL A 77 9.51 -14.85 -2.90
CA VAL A 77 10.24 -14.98 -4.17
C VAL A 77 11.71 -14.61 -3.98
N GLY A 78 12.58 -15.17 -4.82
CA GLY A 78 13.99 -14.80 -4.84
C GLY A 78 14.20 -13.37 -5.35
N ALA A 79 14.98 -12.55 -4.62
CA ALA A 79 15.20 -11.14 -4.98
C ALA A 79 16.04 -10.94 -6.26
N GLY A 80 16.80 -11.95 -6.70
CA GLY A 80 17.78 -11.81 -7.78
C GLY A 80 17.21 -11.39 -9.15
N ALA A 81 15.93 -11.69 -9.42
CA ALA A 81 15.25 -11.29 -10.65
C ALA A 81 14.57 -9.91 -10.57
N PHE A 82 14.63 -9.25 -9.40
CA PHE A 82 13.93 -8.01 -9.14
C PHE A 82 14.85 -6.79 -9.17
N THR A 83 14.32 -5.70 -9.70
CA THR A 83 14.93 -4.37 -9.62
C THR A 83 14.02 -3.45 -8.82
N ARG A 84 14.58 -2.73 -7.86
CA ARG A 84 13.82 -1.75 -7.08
C ARG A 84 13.38 -0.61 -7.99
N GLN A 85 12.20 -0.05 -7.71
CA GLN A 85 11.82 1.25 -8.26
C GLN A 85 12.91 2.30 -7.95
N PRO A 86 13.39 3.04 -8.97
CA PRO A 86 14.32 4.15 -8.74
C PRO A 86 13.71 5.21 -7.82
N PRO A 87 14.53 5.87 -6.99
CA PRO A 87 14.05 6.96 -6.14
C PRO A 87 13.52 8.13 -6.98
N TYR A 88 12.51 8.83 -6.48
CA TYR A 88 11.88 9.94 -7.18
C TYR A 88 11.54 11.12 -6.25
N PRO A 89 11.49 12.35 -6.77
CA PRO A 89 11.06 13.51 -5.99
C PRO A 89 9.60 13.36 -5.55
N ALA A 90 9.35 13.63 -4.26
CA ALA A 90 8.03 13.69 -3.66
C ALA A 90 7.87 15.08 -3.01
N PRO A 91 7.49 16.11 -3.81
CA PRO A 91 7.34 17.49 -3.33
C PRO A 91 6.40 17.63 -2.13
N GLU A 92 5.36 16.81 -2.07
CA GLU A 92 4.35 16.75 -1.01
C GLU A 92 4.93 16.43 0.37
N ILE A 93 6.07 15.75 0.44
CA ILE A 93 6.80 15.49 1.68
C ILE A 93 8.15 16.24 1.72
N GLY A 94 8.37 17.17 0.80
CA GLY A 94 9.53 18.07 0.77
C GLY A 94 10.86 17.37 0.45
N GLY A 95 10.87 16.27 -0.29
CA GLY A 95 12.10 15.50 -0.49
C GLY A 95 12.11 14.53 -1.67
N VAL A 96 12.99 13.53 -1.56
CA VAL A 96 13.05 12.37 -2.46
C VAL A 96 12.67 11.15 -1.64
N ILE A 97 11.97 10.20 -2.24
CA ILE A 97 11.69 8.90 -1.62
C ILE A 97 12.23 7.75 -2.42
N THR A 98 12.45 6.66 -1.71
CA THR A 98 12.73 5.34 -2.26
C THR A 98 11.62 4.40 -1.84
N GLU A 99 10.79 3.94 -2.77
CA GLU A 99 9.72 3.01 -2.44
C GLU A 99 10.24 1.62 -2.05
N CYS A 100 9.45 0.91 -1.24
CA CYS A 100 9.64 -0.51 -0.93
C CYS A 100 9.27 -1.42 -2.12
N GLN A 101 8.91 -0.85 -3.28
CA GLN A 101 8.44 -1.55 -4.46
C GLN A 101 9.60 -2.08 -5.30
N TRP A 102 9.48 -3.33 -5.72
CA TRP A 102 10.38 -4.02 -6.61
C TRP A 102 9.59 -4.61 -7.78
N THR A 103 10.21 -4.69 -8.96
CA THR A 103 9.60 -5.31 -10.14
C THR A 103 10.53 -6.31 -10.81
N SER A 104 9.95 -7.36 -11.37
CA SER A 104 10.61 -8.26 -12.32
C SER A 104 9.79 -8.34 -13.60
N THR A 105 10.46 -8.18 -14.74
CA THR A 105 9.85 -8.35 -16.07
C THR A 105 10.07 -9.75 -16.65
N THR A 106 10.74 -10.62 -15.89
CA THR A 106 10.95 -12.03 -16.21
C THR A 106 10.13 -12.91 -15.25
N PRO A 107 9.85 -14.17 -15.61
CA PRO A 107 9.29 -15.13 -14.66
C PRO A 107 10.13 -15.20 -13.39
N VAL A 108 9.48 -15.42 -12.25
CA VAL A 108 10.13 -15.51 -10.94
C VAL A 108 9.77 -16.84 -10.28
N ASP A 109 10.75 -17.41 -9.59
CA ASP A 109 10.54 -18.63 -8.82
C ASP A 109 9.96 -18.30 -7.46
N VAL A 110 8.83 -18.93 -7.14
CA VAL A 110 8.22 -18.90 -5.82
C VAL A 110 8.97 -19.89 -4.93
N VAL A 111 9.53 -19.37 -3.84
CA VAL A 111 10.30 -20.12 -2.84
C VAL A 111 9.39 -20.67 -1.74
N ASP A 112 8.35 -19.91 -1.37
CA ASP A 112 7.38 -20.32 -0.36
C ASP A 112 6.02 -19.63 -0.56
N VAL A 113 4.96 -20.19 0.03
CA VAL A 113 3.59 -19.65 0.00
C VAL A 113 3.02 -19.67 1.41
N ILE A 114 2.75 -18.48 1.95
CA ILE A 114 2.32 -18.28 3.33
C ILE A 114 0.85 -17.85 3.34
N PRO A 115 -0.07 -18.63 3.94
CA PRO A 115 -1.44 -18.18 4.15
C PRO A 115 -1.47 -17.07 5.20
N VAL A 116 -2.23 -16.02 4.93
CA VAL A 116 -2.33 -14.84 5.81
C VAL A 116 -3.79 -14.40 5.99
N THR A 117 -4.05 -13.77 7.12
CA THR A 117 -5.34 -13.21 7.52
C THR A 117 -5.15 -11.79 8.06
N THR A 118 -6.25 -11.11 8.37
CA THR A 118 -6.19 -9.79 9.00
C THR A 118 -5.63 -9.83 10.43
N ALA A 119 -5.55 -10.99 11.06
CA ALA A 119 -4.90 -11.14 12.36
C ALA A 119 -3.36 -10.95 12.28
N ASP A 120 -2.79 -11.05 11.09
CA ASP A 120 -1.36 -10.83 10.83
C ASP A 120 -1.01 -9.35 10.58
N LEU A 121 -2.01 -8.46 10.63
CA LEU A 121 -1.84 -7.00 10.55
C LEU A 121 -2.08 -6.33 11.91
N PRO A 122 -1.47 -5.14 12.14
CA PRO A 122 -1.85 -4.30 13.27
C PRO A 122 -3.34 -3.98 13.27
N ASN A 123 -4.00 -4.17 14.41
CA ASN A 123 -5.41 -3.85 14.60
C ASN A 123 -5.59 -2.50 15.31
N PRO A 124 -6.68 -1.75 15.01
CA PRO A 124 -7.72 -2.07 14.04
C PRO A 124 -7.26 -1.90 12.58
N ILE A 125 -7.88 -2.66 11.66
CA ILE A 125 -7.62 -2.51 10.22
C ILE A 125 -8.01 -1.10 9.77
N PRO A 126 -7.09 -0.30 9.20
CA PRO A 126 -7.39 1.07 8.79
C PRO A 126 -8.38 1.09 7.63
N THR A 127 -9.43 1.89 7.74
CA THR A 127 -10.43 2.06 6.68
C THR A 127 -10.79 3.53 6.45
N HIS A 128 -11.44 3.81 5.32
CA HIS A 128 -11.88 5.15 4.95
C HIS A 128 -13.20 5.13 4.17
N ASP A 129 -13.86 6.27 4.03
CA ASP A 129 -14.94 6.46 3.06
C ASP A 129 -14.36 6.65 1.64
N PRO A 130 -14.56 5.68 0.72
CA PRO A 130 -13.98 5.76 -0.62
C PRO A 130 -14.62 6.86 -1.49
N VAL A 131 -15.85 7.31 -1.19
CA VAL A 131 -16.50 8.41 -1.91
C VAL A 131 -15.88 9.74 -1.52
N LEU A 132 -15.71 9.99 -0.21
CA LEU A 132 -15.07 11.20 0.29
C LEU A 132 -13.61 11.31 -0.16
N VAL A 133 -12.86 10.20 -0.08
CA VAL A 133 -11.46 10.18 -0.54
C VAL A 133 -11.38 10.46 -2.04
N ARG A 134 -12.21 9.83 -2.89
CA ARG A 134 -12.21 10.14 -4.33
C ARG A 134 -12.54 11.61 -4.63
N ALA A 135 -13.48 12.21 -3.91
CA ALA A 135 -13.79 13.62 -4.07
C ALA A 135 -12.59 14.52 -3.75
N ARG A 136 -11.88 14.22 -2.65
CA ARG A 136 -10.65 14.93 -2.25
C ARG A 136 -9.50 14.71 -3.24
N MET A 137 -9.32 13.48 -3.73
CA MET A 137 -8.35 13.15 -4.79
C MET A 137 -8.58 13.98 -6.06
N SER A 138 -9.84 14.19 -6.46
CA SER A 138 -10.15 15.02 -7.63
C SER A 138 -9.88 16.51 -7.41
N GLN A 139 -9.96 16.99 -6.17
CA GLN A 139 -9.68 18.40 -5.82
C GLN A 139 -8.19 18.69 -5.68
N ASP A 140 -7.44 17.75 -5.11
CA ASP A 140 -5.99 17.85 -4.93
C ASP A 140 -5.32 16.50 -5.22
N PRO A 141 -4.98 16.19 -6.48
CA PRO A 141 -4.35 14.92 -6.83
C PRO A 141 -3.00 14.64 -6.17
N ALA A 142 -2.35 15.64 -5.57
CA ALA A 142 -1.08 15.48 -4.84
C ALA A 142 -1.29 15.35 -3.32
N GLY A 143 -2.52 15.53 -2.83
CA GLY A 143 -2.87 15.60 -1.41
C GLY A 143 -2.92 14.27 -0.66
N PHE A 144 -2.19 13.24 -1.11
CA PHE A 144 -2.14 11.95 -0.42
C PHE A 144 -1.84 12.14 1.08
N PRO A 145 -2.55 11.49 2.02
CA PRO A 145 -3.53 10.41 1.83
C PRO A 145 -5.00 10.87 1.76
N TRP A 146 -5.27 12.14 1.45
CA TRP A 146 -6.64 12.69 1.32
C TRP A 146 -7.52 12.49 2.56
N GLY A 147 -6.89 12.53 3.74
CA GLY A 147 -7.55 12.37 5.03
C GLY A 147 -7.87 10.94 5.44
N ALA A 148 -7.33 9.93 4.74
CA ALA A 148 -7.38 8.53 5.17
C ALA A 148 -6.23 8.16 6.13
N PRO A 149 -6.36 7.08 6.93
CA PRO A 149 -7.65 6.50 7.31
C PRO A 149 -8.49 7.55 8.04
N ASP A 150 -9.81 7.40 8.01
CA ASP A 150 -10.67 8.31 8.76
C ASP A 150 -10.49 7.98 10.25
N ILE A 151 -9.76 8.82 10.99
CA ILE A 151 -9.81 8.78 12.45
C ILE A 151 -11.18 9.35 12.81
N SER A 152 -12.16 8.48 13.09
CA SER A 152 -13.34 8.91 13.81
C SER A 152 -12.84 9.52 15.11
N ALA A 153 -13.08 10.82 15.31
CA ALA A 153 -12.96 11.40 16.63
C ALA A 153 -13.77 10.51 17.57
N ASP A 154 -13.12 10.00 18.61
CA ASP A 154 -13.79 9.22 19.64
C ASP A 154 -14.98 10.06 20.14
N PRO A 155 -16.24 9.58 20.14
CA PRO A 155 -17.37 10.35 20.63
C PRO A 155 -17.31 10.60 22.16
N GLY A 156 -16.20 10.25 22.82
CA GLY A 156 -16.02 10.25 24.27
C GLY A 156 -15.28 11.45 24.88
N SER A 157 -15.04 12.53 24.14
CA SER A 157 -14.56 13.80 24.73
C SER A 157 -15.74 14.75 24.95
N GLY A 158 -16.61 14.38 25.89
CA GLY A 158 -17.61 15.27 26.49
C GLY A 158 -17.04 16.06 27.66
#